data_AF-A0A2H0UQP7-F1
#
_entry.id   AF-A0A2H0UQP7-F1
#
_cell.length_a   1.000
_cell.length_b   1.000
_cell.length_c   1.000
_cell.angle_alpha   90.00
_cell.angle_beta   90.00
_cell.angle_gamma   90.00
#
_symmetry.space_group_name_H-M   'P 1'
#
loop_
_entity.id
_entity.type
_entity.pdbx_description
1 polymer ?
#
loop_
_entity_poly.entity_id
_entity_poly.type
_entity_poly.pdbx_seq_one_letter_code
_entity_poly.pdbx_strand_id
1 'polypeptide(L)'
;MQKFIGKKMKMTQIFKNGAALGVTPIQLEQNPAGFEEGMKVKVSGLSKGRGFAGVVKRHGFSGGRKTHGNKHHERTPGSIGAGTGMGRVIPGLRMAGRMGMERFTFKNIKVVEIDLDNKQIFLNGSAPGTIGRKVEIVAPFEAMEESPATEKAEGKVEEKKETKDKPEATS
;
A
#
# COMPACT_ATOMS: atom_id res chain seq x y z
N MET A 1 -3.03 -5.49 -23.52
CA MET A 1 -3.34 -5.70 -22.09
C MET A 1 -4.84 -5.77 -21.92
N GLN A 2 -5.35 -6.89 -21.40
CA GLN A 2 -6.78 -7.11 -21.24
C GLN A 2 -7.25 -6.48 -19.93
N LYS A 3 -8.39 -5.78 -19.97
CA LYS A 3 -8.98 -5.12 -18.80
C LYS A 3 -10.21 -5.92 -18.39
N PHE A 4 -10.22 -6.37 -17.14
CA PHE A 4 -11.35 -7.05 -16.53
C PHE A 4 -12.00 -6.13 -15.51
N ILE A 5 -13.32 -6.04 -15.55
CA ILE A 5 -14.12 -5.29 -14.58
C ILE A 5 -14.75 -6.29 -13.62
N GLY A 6 -14.61 -6.01 -12.33
CA GLY A 6 -15.19 -6.85 -11.29
C GLY A 6 -15.68 -6.07 -10.09
N LYS A 7 -16.46 -6.71 -9.24
CA LYS A 7 -17.00 -6.18 -8.00
C LYS A 7 -16.20 -6.72 -6.82
N LYS A 8 -15.69 -5.83 -5.97
CA LYS A 8 -14.98 -6.21 -4.75
C LYS A 8 -15.94 -6.85 -3.74
N MET A 9 -15.62 -8.04 -3.24
CA MET A 9 -16.37 -8.69 -2.16
C MET A 9 -15.74 -8.45 -0.78
N LYS A 10 -16.38 -8.95 0.28
CA LYS A 10 -15.83 -8.92 1.64
C LYS A 10 -14.54 -9.74 1.67
N MET A 11 -13.52 -9.19 2.31
CA MET A 11 -12.24 -9.88 2.50
C MET A 11 -12.45 -11.14 3.34
N THR A 12 -11.84 -12.24 2.91
CA THR A 12 -11.91 -13.57 3.53
C THR A 12 -10.50 -14.10 3.76
N GLN A 13 -10.41 -15.29 4.37
CA GLN A 13 -9.15 -15.96 4.63
C GLN A 13 -9.20 -17.35 4.01
N ILE A 14 -8.15 -17.73 3.28
CA ILE A 14 -7.97 -19.08 2.74
C ILE A 14 -6.78 -19.70 3.46
N PHE A 15 -6.91 -20.95 3.87
CA PHE A 15 -5.83 -21.72 4.47
C PHE A 15 -5.14 -22.54 3.37
N LYS A 16 -3.86 -22.22 3.07
CA LYS A 16 -2.99 -23.00 2.18
C LYS A 16 -1.64 -23.18 2.86
N ASN A 17 -1.08 -24.40 2.81
CA ASN A 17 0.25 -24.73 3.34
C ASN A 17 0.47 -24.38 4.83
N GLY A 18 -0.54 -24.58 5.68
CA GLY A 18 -0.47 -24.26 7.11
C GLY A 18 -0.46 -22.76 7.45
N ALA A 19 -0.52 -21.88 6.44
CA ALA A 19 -0.60 -20.44 6.61
C ALA A 19 -1.97 -19.90 6.19
N ALA A 20 -2.42 -18.87 6.89
CA ALA A 20 -3.74 -18.30 6.72
C ALA A 20 -3.64 -17.00 5.91
N LEU A 21 -3.91 -17.09 4.61
CA LEU A 21 -3.74 -15.99 3.65
C LEU A 21 -5.00 -15.10 3.62
N GLY A 22 -4.84 -13.82 3.92
CA GLY A 22 -5.90 -12.83 3.76
C GLY A 22 -6.11 -12.52 2.27
N VAL A 23 -7.27 -12.89 1.74
CA VAL A 23 -7.59 -12.73 0.32
C VAL A 23 -8.79 -11.81 0.12
N THR A 24 -8.76 -11.06 -0.97
CA THR A 24 -9.94 -10.33 -1.45
C THR A 24 -10.52 -11.04 -2.66
N PRO A 25 -11.73 -11.63 -2.54
CA PRO A 25 -12.45 -12.14 -3.70
C PRO A 25 -12.96 -10.99 -4.56
N ILE A 26 -12.78 -11.09 -5.87
CA ILE A 26 -13.35 -10.18 -6.86
C ILE A 26 -14.23 -10.98 -7.79
N GLN A 27 -15.52 -10.65 -7.80
CA GLN A 27 -16.50 -11.20 -8.71
C GLN A 27 -16.35 -10.52 -10.07
N LEU A 28 -16.03 -11.25 -11.12
CA LEU A 28 -15.92 -10.71 -12.47
C LEU A 28 -17.27 -10.70 -13.20
N GLU A 29 -17.44 -9.72 -14.09
CA GLU A 29 -18.58 -9.69 -15.03
C GLU A 29 -18.36 -10.65 -16.21
N GLN A 30 -17.10 -10.91 -16.58
CA GLN A 30 -16.69 -11.78 -17.69
C GLN A 30 -15.98 -13.03 -17.17
N ASN A 31 -15.86 -14.06 -18.00
CA ASN A 31 -15.08 -15.25 -17.66
C ASN A 31 -13.59 -14.87 -17.49
N PRO A 32 -12.88 -15.33 -16.44
CA PRO A 32 -11.44 -15.07 -16.24
C PRO A 32 -10.55 -15.86 -17.22
N ALA A 33 -10.83 -15.77 -18.52
CA ALA A 33 -9.97 -16.37 -19.53
C ALA A 33 -8.61 -15.66 -19.56
N GLY A 34 -7.51 -16.39 -19.37
CA GLY A 34 -6.15 -15.87 -19.41
C GLY A 34 -5.55 -15.45 -18.05
N PHE A 35 -6.20 -15.81 -16.94
CA PHE A 35 -5.57 -15.75 -15.61
C PHE A 35 -5.05 -17.11 -15.21
N GLU A 36 -3.87 -17.12 -14.59
CA GLU A 36 -3.26 -18.30 -13.99
C GLU A 36 -2.99 -18.05 -12.51
N GLU A 37 -2.98 -19.12 -11.72
CA GLU A 37 -2.57 -19.03 -10.32
C GLU A 37 -1.10 -18.58 -10.22
N GLY A 38 -0.80 -17.68 -9.29
CA GLY A 38 0.53 -17.08 -9.15
C GLY A 38 0.81 -15.89 -10.07
N MET A 39 -0.05 -15.62 -11.06
CA MET A 39 0.08 -14.47 -11.96
C MET A 39 0.07 -13.14 -11.18
N LYS A 40 0.91 -12.19 -11.60
CA LYS A 40 0.96 -10.82 -11.06
C LYS A 40 0.02 -9.90 -11.85
N VAL A 41 -0.85 -9.21 -11.13
CA VAL A 41 -1.87 -8.32 -11.70
C VAL A 41 -1.80 -6.92 -11.10
N LYS A 42 -2.32 -5.96 -11.86
CA LYS A 42 -2.50 -4.56 -11.44
C LYS A 42 -3.97 -4.30 -11.17
N VAL A 43 -4.31 -3.84 -9.96
CA VAL A 43 -5.69 -3.64 -9.52
C VAL A 43 -5.93 -2.15 -9.29
N SER A 44 -6.84 -1.55 -10.04
CA SER A 44 -7.17 -0.13 -9.98
C SER A 44 -8.62 0.08 -9.56
N GLY A 45 -8.86 1.07 -8.71
CA GLY A 45 -10.22 1.40 -8.31
C GLY A 45 -10.29 2.73 -7.56
N LEU A 46 -11.49 3.13 -7.19
CA LEU A 46 -11.70 4.34 -6.40
C LEU A 46 -11.50 4.03 -4.92
N SER A 47 -10.55 4.71 -4.29
CA SER A 47 -10.28 4.62 -2.86
C SER A 47 -11.51 4.97 -2.00
N LYS A 48 -11.54 4.42 -0.77
CA LYS A 48 -12.60 4.73 0.20
C LYS A 48 -12.57 6.22 0.56
N GLY A 49 -13.69 6.90 0.39
CA GLY A 49 -13.84 8.30 0.79
C GLY A 49 -13.68 8.48 2.31
N ARG A 50 -13.01 9.56 2.71
CA ARG A 50 -12.77 9.93 4.12
C ARG A 50 -13.28 11.32 4.49
N GLY A 51 -14.06 11.95 3.60
CA GLY A 51 -14.64 13.29 3.82
C GLY A 51 -13.60 14.40 3.78
N PHE A 52 -13.85 15.48 4.52
CA PHE A 52 -12.85 16.53 4.77
C PHE A 52 -11.85 16.05 5.83
N ALA A 53 -10.60 15.89 5.43
CA ALA A 53 -9.53 15.46 6.32
C ALA A 53 -8.62 16.64 6.69
N GLY A 54 -8.35 16.77 7.98
CA GLY A 54 -7.30 17.66 8.49
C GLY A 54 -5.90 17.21 8.09
N VAL A 55 -4.93 18.10 8.24
CA VAL A 55 -3.54 17.90 7.79
C VAL A 55 -2.85 16.68 8.37
N VAL A 56 -3.12 16.34 9.64
CA VAL A 56 -2.56 15.14 10.29
C VAL A 56 -3.03 13.86 9.59
N LYS A 57 -4.32 13.73 9.27
CA LYS A 57 -4.87 12.52 8.64
C LYS A 57 -4.58 12.45 7.14
N ARG A 58 -4.55 13.61 6.47
CA ARG A 58 -4.37 13.70 5.01
C ARG A 58 -2.91 13.53 4.59
N HIS A 59 -1.99 14.16 5.32
CA HIS A 59 -0.57 14.29 4.95
C HIS A 59 0.40 13.71 5.98
N GLY A 60 -0.10 13.17 7.10
CA GLY A 60 0.75 12.57 8.14
C GLY A 60 1.56 13.58 8.96
N PHE A 61 1.08 14.83 9.09
CA PHE A 61 1.78 15.85 9.88
C PHE A 61 1.82 15.48 11.37
N SER A 62 2.95 15.70 12.04
CA SER A 62 3.14 15.34 13.46
C SER A 62 2.32 16.19 14.44
N GLY A 63 1.92 17.40 14.05
CA GLY A 63 1.20 18.33 14.94
C GLY A 63 2.09 18.99 15.99
N GLY A 64 1.46 19.65 16.96
CA GLY A 64 2.13 20.33 18.08
C GLY A 64 2.22 19.45 19.34
N ARG A 65 2.93 19.94 20.35
CA ARG A 65 3.02 19.30 21.68
C ARG A 65 1.63 19.21 22.33
N LYS A 66 1.38 18.20 23.16
CA LYS A 66 0.07 18.03 23.82
C LYS A 66 -0.07 18.80 25.13
N THR A 67 0.95 18.74 26.00
CA THR A 67 0.83 19.13 27.42
C THR A 67 1.68 20.35 27.82
N HIS A 68 2.86 20.54 27.23
CA HIS A 68 3.78 21.62 27.61
C HIS A 68 3.36 22.99 27.06
N GLY A 69 2.34 23.60 27.67
CA GLY A 69 1.91 24.98 27.40
C GLY A 69 1.18 25.20 26.08
N ASN A 70 0.80 24.13 25.37
CA ASN A 70 -0.01 24.27 24.16
C ASN A 70 -1.47 24.48 24.53
N LYS A 71 -2.09 25.54 23.98
CA LYS A 71 -3.50 25.86 24.23
C LYS A 71 -4.42 25.05 23.31
N HIS A 72 -4.27 25.18 21.98
CA HIS A 72 -5.20 24.58 21.00
C HIS A 72 -4.53 24.10 19.69
N HIS A 73 -3.20 24.06 19.62
CA HIS A 73 -2.46 23.83 18.37
C HIS A 73 -1.96 22.39 18.20
N GLU A 74 -2.58 21.41 18.86
CA GLU A 74 -2.09 20.02 18.84
C GLU A 74 -2.13 19.43 17.41
N ARG A 75 -3.14 19.78 16.60
CA ARG A 75 -3.36 19.20 15.27
C ARG A 75 -3.37 20.24 14.14
N THR A 76 -2.82 21.41 14.40
CA THR A 76 -2.74 22.51 13.41
C THR A 76 -1.60 22.27 12.41
N PRO A 77 -1.65 22.89 11.21
CA PRO A 77 -0.63 22.74 10.18
C PRO A 77 0.74 23.34 10.50
N GLY A 78 0.85 24.18 11.53
CA GLY A 78 2.04 25.00 11.76
C GLY A 78 2.10 26.17 10.77
N SER A 79 3.32 26.57 10.39
CA SER A 79 3.51 27.67 9.44
C SER A 79 3.12 27.27 8.02
N ILE A 80 2.44 28.19 7.32
CA ILE A 80 1.96 28.02 5.94
C ILE A 80 2.81 28.79 4.91
N GLY A 81 3.85 29.50 5.33
CA GLY A 81 4.69 30.28 4.43
C GLY A 81 5.94 30.86 5.10
N ALA A 82 6.89 31.27 4.26
CA ALA A 82 8.00 32.14 4.66
C ALA A 82 7.55 33.60 4.51
N GLY A 83 8.04 34.51 5.37
CA GLY A 83 7.60 35.90 5.50
C GLY A 83 7.71 36.77 4.22
N THR A 84 8.49 37.85 4.26
CA THR A 84 8.48 38.88 3.20
C THR A 84 8.94 38.37 1.83
N GLY A 85 9.75 37.30 1.78
CA GLY A 85 10.31 36.79 0.53
C GLY A 85 9.30 36.18 -0.45
N MET A 86 8.11 35.75 0.00
CA MET A 86 7.11 35.10 -0.87
C MET A 86 5.76 35.83 -0.89
N GLY A 87 5.36 36.50 0.20
CA GLY A 87 4.13 37.32 0.29
C GLY A 87 2.81 36.60 0.00
N ARG A 88 2.84 35.30 -0.28
CA ARG A 88 1.70 34.45 -0.63
C ARG A 88 1.96 33.00 -0.24
N VAL A 89 0.89 32.22 -0.16
CA VAL A 89 0.97 30.76 -0.02
C VAL A 89 1.34 30.13 -1.36
N ILE A 90 2.35 29.26 -1.36
CA ILE A 90 2.81 28.57 -2.59
C ILE A 90 1.72 27.58 -3.06
N PRO A 91 1.36 27.56 -4.35
CA PRO A 91 0.40 26.60 -4.89
C PRO A 91 0.91 25.16 -4.67
N GLY A 92 0.00 24.25 -4.34
CA GLY A 92 0.33 22.86 -4.02
C GLY A 92 0.81 22.63 -2.58
N LEU A 93 0.83 23.66 -1.73
CA LEU A 93 1.10 23.48 -0.30
C LEU A 93 0.10 22.51 0.33
N ARG A 94 0.61 21.59 1.15
CA ARG A 94 -0.17 20.54 1.81
C ARG A 94 -1.09 21.14 2.87
N MET A 95 -2.38 21.21 2.56
CA MET A 95 -3.42 21.69 3.46
C MET A 95 -4.53 20.66 3.70
N ALA A 96 -5.42 20.96 4.66
CA ALA A 96 -6.63 20.19 4.88
C ALA A 96 -7.53 20.22 3.62
N GLY A 97 -8.37 19.20 3.45
CA GLY A 97 -9.24 19.11 2.28
C GLY A 97 -9.90 17.76 2.12
N ARG A 98 -10.64 17.58 1.03
CA ARG A 98 -11.28 16.31 0.70
C ARG A 98 -10.22 15.21 0.52
N MET A 99 -10.45 14.05 1.14
CA MET A 99 -9.55 12.90 1.08
C MET A 99 -10.29 11.64 0.64
N GLY A 100 -9.66 10.86 -0.23
CA GLY A 100 -10.22 9.64 -0.81
C GLY A 100 -11.15 9.93 -1.97
N MET A 101 -11.80 8.88 -2.49
CA MET A 101 -12.52 8.93 -3.78
C MET A 101 -11.60 9.22 -4.99
N GLU A 102 -10.29 9.07 -4.79
CA GLU A 102 -9.28 9.19 -5.84
C GLU A 102 -8.99 7.79 -6.42
N ARG A 103 -8.57 7.74 -7.69
CA ARG A 103 -8.18 6.51 -8.37
C ARG A 103 -6.84 6.04 -7.80
N PHE A 104 -6.85 4.89 -7.13
CA PHE A 104 -5.68 4.27 -6.55
C PHE A 104 -5.43 2.93 -7.23
N THR A 105 -4.15 2.61 -7.44
CA THR A 105 -3.74 1.38 -8.10
C THR A 105 -2.73 0.63 -7.25
N PHE A 106 -3.06 -0.60 -6.90
CA PHE A 106 -2.12 -1.56 -6.37
C PHE A 106 -1.42 -2.28 -7.51
N LYS A 107 -0.10 -2.36 -7.46
CA LYS A 107 0.75 -3.08 -8.41
C LYS A 107 1.23 -4.38 -7.76
N ASN A 108 1.64 -5.35 -8.59
CA ASN A 108 2.31 -6.58 -8.14
C ASN A 108 1.48 -7.44 -7.17
N ILE A 109 0.15 -7.49 -7.35
CA ILE A 109 -0.71 -8.38 -6.56
C ILE A 109 -0.71 -9.77 -7.20
N LYS A 110 -0.49 -10.81 -6.40
CA LYS A 110 -0.56 -12.21 -6.86
C LYS A 110 -2.00 -12.73 -6.83
N VAL A 111 -2.39 -13.47 -7.86
CA VAL A 111 -3.59 -14.30 -7.88
C VAL A 111 -3.32 -15.59 -7.10
N VAL A 112 -4.17 -15.92 -6.12
CA VAL A 112 -3.99 -17.09 -5.24
C VAL A 112 -4.80 -18.29 -5.72
N GLU A 113 -5.98 -18.02 -6.26
CA GLU A 113 -6.94 -19.03 -6.70
C GLU A 113 -7.94 -18.39 -7.65
N ILE A 114 -8.47 -19.20 -8.56
CA ILE A 114 -9.47 -18.79 -9.54
C ILE A 114 -10.61 -19.80 -9.48
N ASP A 115 -11.81 -19.30 -9.22
CA ASP A 115 -13.03 -20.09 -9.27
C ASP A 115 -13.78 -19.71 -10.55
N LEU A 116 -13.78 -20.63 -11.52
CA LEU A 116 -14.43 -20.45 -12.82
C LEU A 116 -15.95 -20.52 -12.72
N ASP A 117 -16.49 -21.35 -11.83
CA ASP A 117 -17.92 -21.59 -11.68
C ASP A 117 -18.61 -20.33 -11.16
N ASN A 118 -18.02 -19.73 -10.12
CA ASN A 118 -18.50 -18.48 -9.55
C ASN A 118 -17.93 -17.24 -10.24
N LYS A 119 -17.06 -17.36 -11.24
CA LYS A 119 -16.35 -16.22 -11.88
C LYS A 119 -15.65 -15.33 -10.86
N GLN A 120 -15.00 -15.92 -9.87
CA GLN A 120 -14.31 -15.22 -8.79
C GLN A 120 -12.80 -15.37 -8.93
N ILE A 121 -12.09 -14.28 -8.69
CA ILE A 121 -10.63 -14.29 -8.55
C ILE A 121 -10.28 -13.94 -7.12
N PHE A 122 -9.43 -14.75 -6.49
CA PHE A 122 -8.89 -14.50 -5.17
C PHE A 122 -7.55 -13.81 -5.28
N LEU A 123 -7.51 -12.55 -4.90
CA LEU A 123 -6.29 -11.75 -4.88
C LEU A 123 -5.65 -11.77 -3.50
N ASN A 124 -4.33 -11.86 -3.46
CA ASN A 124 -3.58 -11.72 -2.22
C ASN A 124 -3.71 -10.30 -1.66
N GLY A 125 -4.11 -10.18 -0.39
CA GLY A 125 -4.19 -8.92 0.32
C GLY A 125 -5.42 -8.08 -0.02
N SER A 126 -5.23 -6.76 -0.06
CA SER A 126 -6.33 -5.78 -0.14
C SER A 126 -6.50 -5.20 -1.54
N ALA A 127 -7.76 -5.11 -1.98
CA ALA A 127 -8.14 -4.35 -3.18
C ALA A 127 -8.57 -2.90 -2.85
N PRO A 128 -8.47 -1.95 -3.80
CA PRO A 128 -8.87 -0.57 -3.58
C PRO A 128 -10.40 -0.44 -3.45
N GLY A 129 -10.85 0.51 -2.62
CA GLY A 129 -12.25 0.88 -2.49
C GLY A 129 -13.05 0.10 -1.45
N THR A 130 -14.35 0.42 -1.39
CA THR A 130 -15.34 -0.21 -0.50
C THR A 130 -15.84 -1.53 -1.08
N ILE A 131 -16.39 -2.38 -0.21
CA ILE A 131 -17.07 -3.61 -0.64
C ILE A 131 -18.22 -3.22 -1.59
N GLY A 132 -18.40 -4.00 -2.64
CA GLY A 132 -19.43 -3.83 -3.64
C GLY A 132 -19.13 -2.81 -4.74
N ARG A 133 -17.98 -2.12 -4.68
CA ARG A 133 -17.57 -1.21 -5.76
C ARG A 133 -16.92 -1.96 -6.91
N LYS A 134 -17.02 -1.37 -8.11
CA LYS A 134 -16.30 -1.83 -9.30
C LYS A 134 -14.80 -1.54 -9.16
N VAL A 135 -14.00 -2.50 -9.60
CA VAL A 135 -12.55 -2.51 -9.61
C VAL A 135 -12.11 -3.02 -10.98
N GLU A 136 -11.05 -2.42 -11.51
CA GLU A 136 -10.44 -2.79 -12.77
C GLU A 136 -9.18 -3.63 -12.49
N ILE A 137 -9.11 -4.80 -13.11
CA ILE A 137 -7.93 -5.67 -13.07
C ILE A 137 -7.30 -5.64 -14.46
N VAL A 138 -5.99 -5.42 -14.51
CA VAL A 138 -5.21 -5.43 -15.74
C VAL A 138 -4.15 -6.51 -15.63
N ALA A 139 -4.13 -7.41 -16.61
CA ALA A 139 -3.18 -8.49 -16.76
C ALA A 139 -2.68 -8.57 -18.23
N PRO A 140 -1.44 -9.05 -18.46
CA PRO A 140 -0.36 -9.24 -17.50
C PRO A 140 0.21 -7.89 -17.02
N PHE A 141 0.69 -7.84 -15.77
CA PHE A 141 1.61 -6.79 -15.34
C PHE A 141 3.00 -7.39 -15.32
N GLU A 142 3.79 -7.12 -16.38
CA GLU A 142 5.23 -7.38 -16.36
C GLU A 142 5.83 -6.60 -15.20
N ALA A 143 6.27 -7.34 -14.19
CA ALA A 143 7.13 -6.77 -13.18
C ALA A 143 8.43 -6.43 -13.90
N MET A 144 8.76 -5.13 -14.01
CA MET A 144 10.16 -4.75 -14.16
C MET A 144 10.92 -5.49 -13.07
N GLU A 145 11.88 -6.31 -13.49
CA GLU A 145 12.73 -7.10 -12.62
C GLU A 145 13.18 -6.23 -11.44
N GLU A 146 12.86 -6.66 -10.23
CA GLU A 146 13.45 -6.06 -9.05
C GLU A 146 14.96 -6.26 -9.18
N SER A 147 15.70 -5.16 -9.30
CA SER A 147 17.17 -5.21 -9.28
C SER A 147 17.64 -5.99 -8.04
N PRO A 148 18.73 -6.76 -8.13
CA PRO A 148 19.19 -7.74 -7.13
C PRO A 148 19.77 -7.08 -5.87
N ALA A 149 18.96 -6.29 -5.15
CA ALA A 149 19.37 -5.58 -3.94
C ALA A 149 19.18 -6.43 -2.68
N THR A 150 18.41 -7.52 -2.74
CA THR A 150 18.10 -8.36 -1.57
C THR A 150 19.13 -9.45 -1.30
N GLU A 151 19.93 -9.88 -2.29
CA GLU A 151 21.01 -10.86 -2.06
C GLU A 151 22.27 -10.26 -1.40
N LYS A 152 22.48 -8.94 -1.49
CA LYS A 152 23.68 -8.29 -0.90
C LYS A 152 23.59 -8.00 0.60
N ALA A 153 22.44 -8.22 1.22
CA ALA A 153 22.25 -7.97 2.65
C ALA A 153 22.65 -9.16 3.53
N GLU A 154 22.59 -10.40 3.01
CA GLU A 154 22.91 -11.60 3.80
C GLU A 154 24.42 -11.85 3.88
N GLY A 155 25.18 -11.60 2.80
CA GLY A 155 26.64 -11.80 2.79
C GLY A 155 27.45 -10.82 3.66
N LYS A 156 26.86 -9.73 4.15
CA LYS A 156 27.58 -8.74 4.99
C LYS A 156 27.42 -8.96 6.49
N VAL A 157 26.55 -9.89 6.89
CA VAL A 157 26.33 -10.25 8.30
C VAL A 157 27.31 -11.33 8.76
N GLU A 158 27.82 -12.17 7.85
CA GLU A 158 28.80 -13.21 8.18
C GLU A 158 30.22 -12.65 8.41
N GLU A 159 30.71 -11.70 7.61
CA GLU A 159 32.06 -11.13 7.78
C GLU A 159 32.27 -10.38 9.11
N LYS A 160 31.20 -9.94 9.80
CA LYS A 160 31.32 -9.22 11.07
C LYS A 160 31.29 -10.11 12.31
N LYS A 161 31.05 -11.42 12.18
CA LYS A 161 31.07 -12.34 13.32
C LYS A 161 32.42 -12.95 13.64
N GLU A 162 33.40 -12.89 12.73
CA GLU A 162 34.70 -13.56 12.92
C GLU A 162 35.80 -12.69 13.56
N THR A 163 35.60 -11.39 13.77
CA THR A 163 36.65 -10.48 14.33
C THR A 163 36.41 -10.05 15.77
N LYS A 164 35.83 -10.91 16.60
CA LYS A 164 35.59 -10.60 18.02
C LYS A 164 35.89 -11.76 18.98
N ASP A 165 36.99 -12.47 18.78
CA ASP A 165 37.60 -13.26 19.85
C ASP A 165 38.98 -12.69 20.23
N LYS A 166 39.07 -12.43 21.54
CA LYS A 166 40.19 -11.90 22.32
C LYS A 166 41.30 -12.96 22.41
N PRO A 167 42.57 -12.55 22.52
CA PRO A 167 43.47 -13.20 23.49
C PRO A 167 43.85 -12.16 24.56
N GLU A 168 43.42 -12.32 25.81
CA GLU A 168 44.05 -13.15 26.85
C GLU A 168 45.46 -12.64 27.24
N ALA A 169 45.58 -12.38 28.55
CA ALA A 169 46.72 -11.77 29.21
C ALA A 169 47.79 -12.81 29.57
N THR A 170 49.07 -12.42 29.44
CA THR A 170 50.30 -12.89 30.15
C THR A 170 51.46 -12.10 29.50
N SER A 171 52.48 -11.52 30.15
CA SER A 171 53.08 -11.60 31.48
C SER A 171 53.70 -10.25 31.83
#